data_AF-R6AMY7-F1
#
_entry.id   AF-R6AMY7-F1
#
_cell.length_a   1.000
_cell.length_b   1.000
_cell.length_c   1.000
_cell.angle_alpha   90.00
_cell.angle_beta   90.00
_cell.angle_gamma   90.00
#
_symmetry.space_group_name_H-M   'P 1'
#
loop_
_entity.id
_entity.type
_entity.pdbx_description
1 polymer ?
#
loop_
_entity_poly.entity_id
_entity_poly.type
_entity_poly.pdbx_seq_one_letter_code
_entity_poly.pdbx_strand_id
1 'polypeptide(L)'
;MAREWSRQGEDVLFIQTFRRLIKVYFYKEGKAQHVIRFWDEDGCRLLQLLKTANVGMIHVEHLLDAEPWMLTLHRALHVPLVVTLHDYYFICPFIKLTDEHDVYCGEKGEADCNACLERRGFTSPTMGCQVKQISSWKNFWLDYLKEARLILVPSKDMKERV
;
A
#
# COMPACT_ATOMS: atom_id res chain seq x y z
N MET A 1 -13.14 3.49 3.94
CA MET A 1 -13.40 2.11 4.39
C MET A 1 -13.52 1.97 5.91
N ALA A 2 -12.51 2.37 6.70
CA ALA A 2 -12.49 2.21 8.16
C ALA A 2 -13.77 2.63 8.91
N ARG A 3 -14.33 3.79 8.54
CA ARG A 3 -15.59 4.29 9.12
C ARG A 3 -16.75 3.31 8.94
N GLU A 4 -16.86 2.70 7.77
CA GLU A 4 -18.01 1.87 7.43
C GLU A 4 -17.92 0.49 8.09
N TRP A 5 -16.74 -0.13 8.08
CA TRP A 5 -16.49 -1.35 8.85
C TRP A 5 -16.79 -1.16 10.33
N SER A 6 -16.39 -0.01 10.87
CA SER A 6 -16.68 0.34 12.26
C SER A 6 -18.17 0.53 12.56
N ARG A 7 -19.00 0.90 11.57
CA ARG A 7 -20.48 0.92 11.74
C ARG A 7 -21.08 -0.47 11.75
N GLN A 8 -20.43 -1.42 11.11
CA GLN A 8 -20.87 -2.81 11.03
C GLN A 8 -20.48 -3.62 12.28
N GLY A 9 -19.85 -2.98 13.28
CA GLY A 9 -19.51 -3.58 14.56
C GLY A 9 -18.05 -3.99 14.71
N GLU A 10 -17.22 -3.79 13.68
CA GLU A 10 -15.80 -4.11 13.73
C GLU A 10 -14.99 -3.02 14.46
N ASP A 11 -14.08 -3.42 15.33
CA ASP A 11 -13.09 -2.50 15.90
C ASP A 11 -11.98 -2.26 14.86
N VAL A 12 -11.78 -0.99 14.44
CA VAL A 12 -10.84 -0.67 13.36
C VAL A 12 -9.75 0.28 13.86
N LEU A 13 -8.49 -0.13 13.68
CA LEU A 13 -7.34 0.75 13.78
C LEU A 13 -6.98 1.26 12.38
N PHE A 14 -7.27 2.54 12.11
CA PHE A 14 -6.84 3.16 10.87
C PHE A 14 -5.49 3.81 11.06
N ILE A 15 -4.50 3.37 10.29
CA ILE A 15 -3.11 3.81 10.39
C ILE A 15 -2.82 4.74 9.22
N GLN A 16 -2.38 5.95 9.53
CA GLN A 16 -1.88 6.91 8.54
C GLN A 16 -0.44 7.26 8.87
N THR A 17 0.40 7.29 7.85
CA THR A 17 1.84 7.53 8.00
C THR A 17 2.24 8.77 7.24
N PHE A 18 3.24 9.49 7.76
CA PHE A 18 3.88 10.60 7.07
C PHE A 18 5.36 10.57 7.43
N ARG A 19 6.17 9.97 6.55
CA ARG A 19 7.53 9.54 6.89
C ARG A 19 7.48 8.68 8.17
N ARG A 20 8.28 9.04 9.17
CA ARG A 20 8.36 8.34 10.48
C ARG A 20 7.22 8.66 11.45
N LEU A 21 6.32 9.60 11.13
CA LEU A 21 5.19 9.91 12.00
C LEU A 21 4.05 8.94 11.73
N ILE A 22 3.69 8.16 12.75
CA ILE A 22 2.55 7.26 12.72
C ILE A 22 1.38 7.92 13.45
N LYS A 23 0.22 7.95 12.81
CA LYS A 23 -1.07 8.33 13.40
C LYS A 23 -1.98 7.11 13.40
N VAL A 24 -2.47 6.71 14.57
CA VAL A 24 -3.41 5.60 14.70
C VAL A 24 -4.73 6.12 15.22
N TYR A 25 -5.78 5.92 14.45
CA TYR A 25 -7.15 6.29 14.77
C TYR A 25 -7.90 5.04 15.22
N PHE A 26 -8.50 5.10 16.40
CA PHE A 26 -9.32 4.04 16.96
C PHE A 26 -10.77 4.32 16.59
N TYR A 27 -11.29 3.57 15.62
CA TYR A 27 -12.67 3.71 15.16
C TYR A 27 -13.61 2.77 15.91
N LYS A 28 -14.71 3.33 16.41
CA LYS A 28 -15.84 2.60 16.99
C LYS A 28 -17.15 3.25 16.58
N GLU A 29 -18.13 2.44 16.16
CA GLU A 29 -19.46 2.89 15.70
C GLU A 29 -19.38 3.97 14.60
N GLY A 30 -18.39 3.86 13.71
CA GLY A 30 -18.21 4.79 12.60
C GLY A 30 -17.70 6.18 12.99
N LYS A 31 -17.05 6.31 14.15
CA LYS A 31 -16.36 7.53 14.59
C LYS A 31 -14.97 7.21 15.10
N ALA A 32 -14.00 8.07 14.80
CA ALA A 32 -12.69 8.00 15.44
C ALA A 32 -12.81 8.51 16.88
N GLN A 33 -12.74 7.61 17.86
CA GLN A 33 -12.88 7.92 19.28
C GLN A 33 -11.59 8.48 19.86
N HIS A 34 -10.45 7.90 19.45
CA HIS A 34 -9.13 8.28 19.92
C HIS A 34 -8.15 8.35 18.75
N VAL A 35 -7.15 9.23 18.89
CA VAL A 35 -6.05 9.35 17.94
C VAL A 35 -4.75 9.46 18.71
N ILE A 36 -3.86 8.49 18.51
CA ILE A 36 -2.50 8.55 19.05
C ILE A 36 -1.51 8.88 17.92
N ARG A 37 -0.41 9.52 18.30
CA ARG A 37 0.66 9.89 17.38
C ARG A 37 2.00 9.59 18.01
N PHE A 38 2.87 8.96 17.24
CA PHE A 38 4.22 8.67 17.68
C PHE A 38 5.18 8.58 16.50
N TRP A 39 6.44 8.83 16.78
CA TRP A 39 7.53 8.59 15.83
C TRP A 39 7.96 7.12 15.93
N ASP A 40 8.11 6.46 14.78
CA ASP A 40 8.51 5.06 14.68
C ASP A 40 9.54 4.92 13.56
N GLU A 41 10.78 4.59 13.92
CA GLU A 41 11.88 4.53 12.95
C GLU A 41 11.99 3.16 12.30
N ASP A 42 11.75 2.11 13.08
CA ASP A 42 11.93 0.71 12.73
C ASP A 42 10.62 -0.11 12.73
N GLY A 43 9.51 0.54 13.09
CA GLY A 43 8.18 -0.08 13.14
C GLY A 43 7.90 -0.88 14.42
N CYS A 44 8.86 -0.95 15.36
CA CYS A 44 8.71 -1.73 16.58
C CYS A 44 7.55 -1.24 17.45
N ARG A 45 7.33 0.08 17.51
CA ARG A 45 6.28 0.66 18.36
C ARG A 45 4.90 0.37 17.79
N LEU A 46 4.72 0.52 16.49
CA LEU A 46 3.48 0.18 15.81
C LEU A 46 3.22 -1.32 15.93
N LEU A 47 4.21 -2.18 15.67
CA LEU A 47 4.04 -3.62 15.82
C LEU A 47 3.58 -4.01 17.24
N GLN A 48 4.20 -3.43 18.28
CA GLN A 48 3.82 -3.70 19.66
C GLN A 48 2.40 -3.23 19.96
N LEU A 49 2.00 -2.08 19.43
CA LEU A 49 0.62 -1.57 19.55
C LEU A 49 -0.38 -2.54 18.92
N LEU A 50 -0.12 -2.99 17.69
CA LEU A 50 -1.02 -3.90 16.95
C LEU A 50 -1.12 -5.26 17.65
N LYS A 51 -0.02 -5.78 18.22
CA LYS A 51 -0.04 -6.99 19.07
C LYS A 51 -0.88 -6.80 20.33
N THR A 52 -0.70 -5.68 21.02
CA THR A 52 -1.45 -5.38 22.26
C THR A 52 -2.95 -5.23 21.98
N ALA A 53 -3.30 -4.67 20.83
CA ALA A 53 -4.69 -4.54 20.38
C ALA A 53 -5.29 -5.85 19.83
N ASN A 54 -4.51 -6.94 19.78
CA ASN A 54 -4.91 -8.24 19.23
C ASN A 54 -5.51 -8.12 17.81
N VAL A 55 -4.85 -7.32 16.96
CA VAL A 55 -5.28 -7.15 15.56
C VAL A 55 -5.30 -8.50 14.86
N GLY A 56 -6.43 -8.86 14.25
CA GLY A 56 -6.62 -10.16 13.58
C GLY A 56 -6.36 -10.16 12.07
N MET A 57 -6.12 -8.99 11.46
CA MET A 57 -5.93 -8.83 10.01
C MET A 57 -5.28 -7.48 9.69
N ILE A 58 -4.45 -7.44 8.64
CA ILE A 58 -3.94 -6.19 8.06
C ILE A 58 -4.64 -5.94 6.73
N HIS A 59 -5.26 -4.76 6.59
CA HIS A 59 -5.86 -4.30 5.35
C HIS A 59 -5.10 -3.10 4.80
N VAL A 60 -4.42 -3.30 3.69
CA VAL A 60 -3.66 -2.25 2.99
C VAL A 60 -4.52 -1.61 1.91
N GLU A 61 -4.60 -0.28 1.97
CA GLU A 61 -5.27 0.53 0.95
C GLU A 61 -4.27 1.17 -0.02
N HIS A 62 -3.08 1.56 0.45
CA HIS A 62 -1.99 2.06 -0.41
C HIS A 62 -0.66 1.98 0.34
N LEU A 63 0.46 1.79 -0.38
CA LEU A 63 1.83 1.76 0.16
C LEU A 63 2.76 2.83 -0.45
N LEU A 64 2.20 3.95 -0.91
CA LEU A 64 3.02 5.02 -1.49
C LEU A 64 3.88 5.59 -0.38
N ASP A 65 5.19 5.64 -0.62
CA ASP A 65 6.19 6.11 0.34
C ASP A 65 6.16 5.36 1.68
N ALA A 66 5.58 4.15 1.72
CA ALA A 66 5.61 3.31 2.90
C ALA A 66 7.06 2.88 3.19
N GLU A 67 7.44 2.90 4.47
CA GLU A 67 8.72 2.34 4.90
C GLU A 67 8.75 0.83 4.62
N PRO A 68 9.90 0.25 4.22
CA PRO A 68 9.98 -1.17 3.85
C PRO A 68 9.44 -2.14 4.92
N TRP A 69 9.62 -1.80 6.20
CA TRP A 69 9.14 -2.64 7.31
C TRP A 69 7.61 -2.76 7.34
N MET A 70 6.85 -1.80 6.79
CA MET A 70 5.39 -1.83 6.75
C MET A 70 4.87 -3.02 5.93
N LEU A 71 5.57 -3.42 4.87
CA LEU A 71 5.20 -4.57 4.03
C LEU A 71 5.22 -5.88 4.83
N THR A 72 6.05 -5.95 5.87
CA THR A 72 6.26 -7.17 6.67
C THR A 72 5.35 -7.28 7.90
N LEU A 73 4.54 -6.25 8.19
CA LEU A 73 3.72 -6.20 9.43
C LEU A 73 2.79 -7.40 9.57
N HIS A 74 2.14 -7.82 8.48
CA HIS A 74 1.22 -8.95 8.51
C HIS A 74 1.94 -10.27 8.85
N ARG A 75 3.17 -10.47 8.34
CA ARG A 75 4.04 -11.60 8.71
C ARG A 75 4.44 -11.54 10.18
N ALA A 76 4.89 -10.38 10.65
CA ALA A 76 5.32 -10.20 12.03
C ALA A 76 4.18 -10.39 13.06
N LEU A 77 2.93 -10.14 12.65
CA LEU A 77 1.72 -10.39 13.43
C LEU A 77 1.13 -11.79 13.23
N HIS A 78 1.57 -12.54 12.21
CA HIS A 78 0.98 -13.81 11.79
C HIS A 78 -0.52 -13.72 11.48
N VAL A 79 -0.92 -12.65 10.78
CA VAL A 79 -2.32 -12.38 10.42
C VAL A 79 -2.50 -12.29 8.90
N PRO A 80 -3.72 -12.54 8.39
CA PRO A 80 -4.00 -12.39 6.97
C PRO A 80 -3.74 -10.96 6.47
N LEU A 81 -3.23 -10.87 5.25
CA LEU A 81 -3.12 -9.63 4.49
C LEU A 81 -4.30 -9.52 3.52
N VAL A 82 -4.98 -8.38 3.52
CA VAL A 82 -5.96 -7.98 2.51
C VAL A 82 -5.45 -6.70 1.85
N VAL A 83 -5.57 -6.61 0.54
CA VAL A 83 -5.14 -5.43 -0.22
C VAL A 83 -6.31 -4.92 -1.06
N THR A 84 -6.63 -3.64 -0.96
CA THR A 84 -7.49 -2.96 -1.93
C THR A 84 -6.62 -2.23 -2.94
N LEU A 85 -6.81 -2.50 -4.22
CA LEU A 85 -6.19 -1.75 -5.30
C LEU A 85 -7.15 -0.64 -5.73
N HIS A 86 -6.72 0.62 -5.62
CA HIS A 86 -7.53 1.77 -6.04
C HIS A 86 -7.07 2.37 -7.37
N ASP A 87 -5.84 2.08 -7.75
CA ASP A 87 -5.15 2.62 -8.92
C ASP A 87 -4.09 1.61 -9.43
N TYR A 88 -3.27 2.02 -10.38
CA TYR A 88 -2.27 1.17 -11.03
C TYR A 88 -0.88 1.26 -10.40
N TYR A 89 -0.76 1.76 -9.16
CA TYR A 89 0.53 1.90 -8.47
C TYR A 89 1.33 0.59 -8.47
N PHE A 90 0.69 -0.56 -8.22
CA PHE A 90 1.37 -1.86 -8.14
C PHE A 90 1.93 -2.35 -9.48
N ILE A 91 1.51 -1.79 -10.63
CA ILE A 91 2.03 -2.15 -11.95
C ILE A 91 2.79 -1.02 -12.66
N CYS A 92 2.61 0.23 -12.22
CA CYS A 92 3.29 1.41 -12.74
C CYS A 92 3.54 2.44 -11.62
N PRO A 93 4.78 2.88 -11.40
CA PRO A 93 5.10 3.80 -10.31
C PRO A 93 4.47 5.19 -10.47
N PHE A 94 4.01 5.55 -11.67
CA PHE A 94 3.30 6.81 -11.93
C PHE A 94 1.78 6.72 -11.73
N ILE A 95 1.27 5.62 -11.14
CA ILE A 95 -0.10 5.45 -10.60
C ILE A 95 -1.22 5.35 -11.65
N LYS A 96 -1.17 6.13 -12.74
CA LYS A 96 -2.31 6.35 -13.66
C LYS A 96 -2.17 5.72 -15.04
N LEU A 97 -1.09 5.00 -15.33
CA LEU A 97 -0.76 4.51 -16.68
C LEU A 97 -0.73 5.62 -17.74
N THR A 98 -0.33 6.83 -17.34
CA THR A 98 -0.16 7.97 -18.23
C THR A 98 1.30 8.24 -18.56
N ASP A 99 1.54 8.82 -19.73
CA ASP A 99 2.84 9.34 -20.14
C ASP A 99 3.16 10.69 -19.45
N GLU A 100 4.23 11.34 -19.86
CA GLU A 100 4.64 12.65 -19.34
C GLU A 100 3.66 13.80 -19.64
N HIS A 101 2.71 13.62 -20.56
CA HIS A 101 1.68 14.59 -20.93
C HIS A 101 0.32 14.29 -20.27
N ASP A 102 0.29 13.36 -19.31
CA ASP A 102 -0.90 12.86 -18.63
C ASP A 102 -1.92 12.19 -19.59
N VAL A 103 -1.45 11.65 -20.71
CA VAL A 103 -2.25 10.88 -21.66
C VAL A 103 -2.01 9.39 -21.43
N TYR A 104 -3.06 8.56 -21.55
CA TYR A 104 -2.94 7.11 -21.44
C TYR A 104 -1.82 6.57 -22.37
N CYS A 105 -0.83 5.89 -21.79
CA CYS A 105 0.38 5.51 -22.51
C CYS A 105 0.20 4.27 -23.40
N GLY A 106 -0.87 3.51 -23.19
CA GLY A 106 -1.21 2.31 -23.96
C GLY A 106 -0.39 1.06 -23.63
N GLU A 107 0.42 1.10 -22.56
CA GLU A 107 1.27 -0.02 -22.07
C GLU A 107 1.95 -0.83 -23.19
N LYS A 108 2.60 -0.12 -24.11
CA LYS A 108 3.17 -0.66 -25.37
C LYS A 108 4.32 -1.67 -25.21
N GLY A 109 4.58 -2.13 -23.99
CA GLY A 109 5.60 -3.12 -23.65
C GLY A 109 6.67 -2.57 -22.70
N GLU A 110 7.53 -3.47 -22.21
CA GLU A 110 8.54 -3.10 -21.20
C GLU A 110 9.55 -2.07 -21.69
N ALA A 111 9.94 -2.12 -22.98
CA ALA A 111 10.88 -1.17 -23.56
C ALA A 111 10.37 0.29 -23.47
N ASP A 112 9.10 0.51 -23.80
CA ASP A 112 8.48 1.84 -23.72
C ASP A 112 8.30 2.30 -22.27
N CYS A 113 7.92 1.39 -21.37
CA CYS A 113 7.83 1.70 -19.94
C CYS A 113 9.22 2.06 -19.35
N ASN A 114 10.28 1.37 -19.76
CA ASN A 114 11.64 1.66 -19.33
C ASN A 114 12.12 3.02 -19.86
N ALA A 115 11.83 3.33 -21.12
CA ALA A 115 12.13 4.65 -21.67
C ALA A 115 11.34 5.77 -20.95
N CYS A 116 10.08 5.50 -20.56
CA CYS A 116 9.29 6.43 -19.75
C CYS A 116 9.90 6.65 -18.35
N LEU A 117 10.35 5.58 -17.68
CA LEU A 117 11.06 5.65 -16.40
C LEU A 117 12.37 6.44 -16.50
N GLU A 118 13.13 6.25 -17.58
CA GLU A 118 14.38 6.97 -17.83
C GLU A 118 14.13 8.47 -18.01
N ARG A 119 13.10 8.85 -18.79
CA ARG A 119 12.75 10.26 -19.03
C ARG A 119 12.25 10.98 -17.78
N ARG A 120 11.37 10.33 -17.01
CA ARG A 120 10.66 10.96 -15.88
C ARG A 120 11.41 10.83 -14.56
N GLY A 121 12.17 9.75 -14.40
CA GLY A 121 12.81 9.37 -13.14
C GLY A 121 11.79 8.98 -12.08
N PHE A 122 12.07 7.91 -11.33
CA PHE A 122 11.29 7.57 -10.14
C PHE A 122 12.18 6.89 -9.10
N THR A 123 12.15 7.41 -7.88
CA THR A 123 12.82 6.81 -6.72
C THR A 123 11.77 6.36 -5.75
N SER A 124 11.77 5.06 -5.43
CA SER A 124 10.82 4.48 -4.49
C SER A 124 11.41 4.48 -3.08
N PRO A 125 10.83 5.21 -2.11
CA PRO A 125 11.22 5.06 -0.71
C PRO A 125 11.02 3.63 -0.21
N THR A 126 9.96 2.97 -0.67
CA THR A 126 9.59 1.61 -0.26
C THR A 126 10.58 0.55 -0.75
N MET A 127 11.15 0.71 -1.94
CA MET A 127 12.22 -0.19 -2.44
C MET A 127 13.62 0.31 -2.08
N GLY A 128 13.75 1.53 -1.55
CA GLY A 128 15.03 2.16 -1.23
C GLY A 128 15.93 2.45 -2.43
N CYS A 129 15.40 2.47 -3.65
CA CYS A 129 16.19 2.59 -4.87
C CYS A 129 15.47 3.35 -5.99
N GLN A 130 16.25 3.79 -6.98
CA GLN A 130 15.71 4.32 -8.23
C GLN A 130 15.18 3.17 -9.10
N VAL A 131 13.93 3.28 -9.54
CA VAL A 131 13.28 2.31 -10.41
C VAL A 131 13.67 2.62 -11.86
N LYS A 132 14.55 1.78 -12.43
CA LYS A 132 15.02 1.92 -13.82
C LYS A 132 14.40 0.93 -14.79
N GLN A 133 13.78 -0.12 -14.27
CA GLN A 133 13.20 -1.22 -15.05
C GLN A 133 11.79 -1.48 -14.56
N ILE A 134 10.80 -1.41 -15.46
CA ILE A 134 9.40 -1.64 -15.10
C ILE A 134 9.16 -3.06 -14.59
N SER A 135 9.93 -4.03 -15.08
CA SER A 135 9.86 -5.42 -14.63
C SER A 135 10.27 -5.56 -13.15
N SER A 136 11.28 -4.81 -12.70
CA SER A 136 11.68 -4.80 -11.28
C SER A 136 10.56 -4.28 -10.36
N TRP A 137 9.83 -3.25 -10.82
CA TRP A 137 8.69 -2.70 -10.10
C TRP A 137 7.54 -3.71 -10.02
N LYS A 138 7.15 -4.24 -11.18
CA LYS A 138 6.07 -5.23 -11.29
C LYS A 138 6.36 -6.48 -10.46
N ASN A 139 7.58 -7.02 -10.55
CA ASN A 139 7.96 -8.22 -9.80
C ASN A 139 7.94 -7.98 -8.29
N PHE A 140 8.48 -6.85 -7.82
CA PHE A 140 8.47 -6.48 -6.40
C PHE A 140 7.04 -6.46 -5.83
N TRP A 141 6.13 -5.78 -6.53
CA TRP A 141 4.74 -5.67 -6.09
C TRP A 141 3.95 -6.96 -6.29
N LEU A 142 4.21 -7.72 -7.36
CA LEU A 142 3.61 -9.03 -7.56
C LEU A 142 3.98 -9.98 -6.43
N ASP A 143 5.23 -9.99 -5.97
CA ASP A 143 5.65 -10.83 -4.86
C ASP A 143 4.97 -10.44 -3.55
N TYR A 144 4.79 -9.14 -3.29
CA TYR A 144 3.99 -8.67 -2.16
C TYR A 144 2.50 -9.08 -2.27
N LEU A 145 1.90 -8.92 -3.45
CA LEU A 145 0.49 -9.25 -3.68
C LEU A 145 0.21 -10.76 -3.56
N LYS A 146 1.18 -11.63 -3.88
CA LYS A 146 1.08 -13.08 -3.64
C LYS A 146 0.95 -13.44 -2.15
N GLU A 147 1.41 -12.58 -1.24
CA GLU A 147 1.23 -12.78 0.21
C GLU A 147 -0.22 -12.47 0.66
N ALA A 148 -1.01 -11.78 -0.16
CA ALA A 148 -2.38 -11.39 0.19
C ALA A 148 -3.36 -12.57 0.13
N ARG A 149 -4.18 -12.71 1.17
CA ARG A 149 -5.29 -13.66 1.20
C ARG A 149 -6.44 -13.23 0.29
N LEU A 150 -6.63 -11.92 0.14
CA LEU A 150 -7.68 -11.33 -0.67
C LEU A 150 -7.18 -10.02 -1.29
N ILE A 151 -7.42 -9.87 -2.59
CA ILE A 151 -7.20 -8.63 -3.33
C ILE A 151 -8.55 -8.12 -3.81
N LEU A 152 -8.90 -6.90 -3.41
CA LEU A 152 -10.10 -6.20 -3.82
C LEU A 152 -9.76 -5.22 -4.94
N VAL A 153 -10.56 -5.25 -6.01
CA VAL A 153 -10.39 -4.38 -7.19
C VAL A 153 -11.72 -3.73 -7.55
N PRO A 154 -11.72 -2.49 -8.08
CA PRO A 154 -12.93 -1.72 -8.34
C PRO A 154 -13.58 -2.08 -9.68
N SER A 155 -12.87 -2.80 -10.57
CA SER A 155 -13.33 -3.08 -11.92
C SER A 155 -12.72 -4.37 -12.49
N LYS A 156 -13.36 -4.88 -13.54
CA LYS A 156 -12.85 -5.99 -14.34
C LYS A 156 -11.52 -5.64 -15.03
N ASP A 157 -11.39 -4.40 -15.52
CA ASP A 157 -10.18 -3.93 -16.19
C ASP A 157 -8.95 -3.99 -15.26
N MET A 158 -9.08 -3.54 -14.01
CA MET A 158 -7.99 -3.66 -13.04
C MET A 158 -7.65 -5.11 -12.73
N LYS A 159 -8.67 -5.99 -12.62
CA LYS A 159 -8.46 -7.43 -12.42
C LYS A 159 -7.68 -8.08 -13.55
N GLU A 160 -7.88 -7.62 -14.79
CA GLU A 160 -7.20 -8.16 -15.96
C GLU A 160 -5.76 -7.67 -16.11
N ARG A 161 -5.44 -6.51 -15.52
CA ARG A 161 -4.11 -5.87 -15.64
C ARG A 161 -3.15 -6.19 -14.49
N VAL A 162 -3.66 -6.58 -13.32
CA VAL A 162 -2.86 -6.81 -12.10
C VAL A 162 -2.76 -8.29 -11.77
#